data_AF-A0A2E9FH52-F1
#
_entry.id   AF-A0A2E9FH52-F1
#
_cell.length_a   1.000
_cell.length_b   1.000
_cell.length_c   1.000
_cell.angle_alpha   90.00
_cell.angle_beta   90.00
_cell.angle_gamma   90.00
#
_symmetry.space_group_name_H-M   'P 1'
#
loop_
_entity.id
_entity.type
_entity.pdbx_description
1 polymer ?
#
loop_
_entity_poly.entity_id
_entity_poly.type
_entity_poly.pdbx_seq_one_letter_code
_entity_poly.pdbx_strand_id
1 'polypeptide(L)'
;FLKEGIGGIIAPQHKMPSMFIFSGTLIGSRDFGGVEISLNAGLDLGLVFGELNPTSTIDLPLVYHRLGVLYNGWGIHSGVDIEKKIKGNFDIFIDFDILALPGYEGVFSFENKILISWYKSEELKLMTGYKFVAGEYPYGSDTRILPYIPVLETWVPIIELQWARNIK
;
A
#
# COMPACT_ATOMS: atom_id res chain seq x y z
N PHE A 1 8.97 1.42 19.40
CA PHE A 1 8.87 2.27 18.21
C PHE A 1 9.43 3.69 18.41
N LEU A 2 10.14 3.97 19.52
CA LEU A 2 10.87 5.23 19.71
C LEU A 2 12.31 4.86 20.10
N LYS A 3 13.27 5.08 19.20
CA LYS A 3 14.69 5.08 19.52
C LYS A 3 15.26 6.37 18.95
N GLU A 4 15.98 7.13 19.78
CA GLU A 4 16.75 8.28 19.32
C GLU A 4 17.84 7.79 18.35
N GLY A 5 17.72 8.18 17.09
CA GLY A 5 18.66 7.80 16.04
C GLY A 5 18.05 7.81 14.64
N ILE A 6 18.95 7.86 13.64
CA ILE A 6 18.68 7.88 12.19
C ILE A 6 17.97 6.57 11.82
N GLY A 7 16.65 6.63 11.61
CA GLY A 7 15.82 5.46 11.32
C GLY A 7 14.40 5.53 11.89
N GLY A 8 14.08 6.55 12.70
CA GLY A 8 12.70 6.85 13.08
C GLY A 8 11.89 7.34 11.88
N ILE A 9 10.86 6.59 11.47
CA ILE A 9 9.88 7.00 10.45
C ILE A 9 9.01 8.16 10.97
N ILE A 10 8.88 8.27 12.29
CA ILE A 10 8.13 9.32 12.98
C ILE A 10 9.11 10.19 13.75
N ALA A 11 8.94 11.50 13.68
CA ALA A 11 9.83 12.44 14.34
C ALA A 11 9.78 12.28 15.88
N PRO A 12 10.93 12.30 16.60
CA PRO A 12 11.01 11.95 18.03
C PRO A 12 10.14 12.81 18.96
N GLN A 13 9.78 14.03 18.52
CA GLN A 13 8.92 14.95 19.24
C GLN A 13 7.45 14.49 19.32
N HIS A 14 7.02 13.56 18.48
CA HIS A 14 5.64 13.07 18.47
C HIS A 14 5.50 11.84 19.35
N LYS A 15 4.65 11.94 20.38
CA LYS A 15 4.20 10.79 21.15
C LYS A 15 2.98 10.18 20.47
N MET A 16 3.10 8.92 20.07
CA MET A 16 2.00 8.18 19.45
C MET A 16 1.14 7.52 20.55
N PRO A 17 -0.16 7.85 20.67
CA PRO A 17 -1.07 7.12 21.53
C PRO A 17 -1.29 5.68 21.03
N SER A 18 -2.00 4.86 21.80
CA SER A 18 -2.44 3.55 21.31
C SER A 18 -3.49 3.76 20.21
N MET A 19 -3.27 3.11 19.06
CA MET A 19 -4.07 3.29 17.85
C MET A 19 -4.41 1.94 17.23
N PHE A 20 -5.63 1.81 16.71
CA PHE A 20 -6.11 0.61 16.05
C PHE A 20 -6.82 0.99 14.75
N ILE A 21 -6.62 0.20 13.70
CA ILE A 21 -7.37 0.31 12.45
C ILE A 21 -8.16 -0.99 12.28
N PHE A 22 -9.46 -0.85 12.03
CA PHE A 22 -10.35 -1.95 11.68
C PHE A 22 -10.76 -1.79 10.22
N SER A 23 -10.59 -2.84 9.42
CA SER A 23 -10.93 -2.85 8.01
C SER A 23 -11.93 -3.97 7.75
N GLY A 24 -13.06 -3.63 7.14
CA GLY A 24 -14.08 -4.58 6.71
C GLY A 24 -14.26 -4.49 5.21
N THR A 25 -13.98 -5.60 4.51
CA THR A 25 -14.02 -5.66 3.04
C THR A 25 -15.00 -6.74 2.57
N LEU A 26 -15.86 -6.38 1.63
CA LEU A 26 -16.68 -7.33 0.86
C LEU A 26 -15.95 -7.63 -0.45
N ILE A 27 -15.86 -8.91 -0.80
CA ILE A 27 -15.17 -9.38 -2.00
C ILE A 27 -16.12 -10.27 -2.80
N GLY A 28 -16.23 -10.03 -4.10
CA GLY A 28 -16.99 -10.85 -5.03
C GLY A 28 -16.15 -11.20 -6.26
N SER A 29 -16.00 -12.50 -6.53
CA SER A 29 -15.13 -13.01 -7.59
C SER A 29 -15.91 -13.82 -8.63
N ARG A 30 -15.54 -13.68 -9.90
CA ARG A 30 -16.12 -14.41 -11.03
C ARG A 30 -15.03 -14.77 -12.04
N ASP A 31 -15.04 -16.00 -12.53
CA ASP A 31 -14.24 -16.41 -13.70
C ASP A 31 -14.99 -16.08 -15.01
N PHE A 32 -14.26 -15.49 -15.95
CA PHE A 32 -14.71 -15.20 -17.31
C PHE A 32 -13.75 -15.83 -18.32
N GLY A 33 -13.84 -17.15 -18.48
CA GLY A 33 -13.08 -17.86 -19.52
C GLY A 33 -11.60 -17.99 -19.18
N GLY A 34 -11.30 -18.36 -17.93
CA GLY A 34 -9.94 -18.49 -17.41
C GLY A 34 -9.30 -17.16 -17.03
N VAL A 35 -10.11 -16.13 -16.81
CA VAL A 35 -9.71 -14.85 -16.24
C VAL A 35 -10.57 -14.63 -15.01
N GLU A 36 -9.97 -14.71 -13.84
CA GLU A 36 -10.64 -14.42 -12.58
C GLU A 36 -10.66 -12.91 -12.36
N ILE A 37 -11.84 -12.35 -12.13
CA ILE A 37 -12.02 -10.94 -11.79
C ILE A 37 -12.66 -10.89 -10.41
N SER A 38 -12.00 -10.21 -9.48
CA SER A 38 -12.51 -9.96 -8.13
C SER A 38 -12.75 -8.47 -7.94
N LEU A 39 -13.93 -8.12 -7.45
CA LEU A 39 -14.24 -6.77 -7.00
C LEU A 39 -14.19 -6.76 -5.48
N ASN A 40 -13.51 -5.76 -4.93
CA ASN A 40 -13.47 -5.54 -3.49
C ASN A 40 -13.98 -4.14 -3.16
N ALA A 41 -14.68 -4.01 -2.03
CA ALA A 41 -15.12 -2.72 -1.50
C ALA A 41 -15.23 -2.83 0.01
N GLY A 42 -14.73 -1.83 0.74
CA GLY A 42 -14.67 -1.87 2.18
C GLY A 42 -14.65 -0.52 2.86
N LEU A 43 -14.78 -0.59 4.18
CA LEU A 43 -14.77 0.53 5.11
C LEU A 43 -13.64 0.31 6.11
N ASP A 44 -12.88 1.36 6.35
CA ASP A 44 -11.80 1.41 7.32
C ASP A 44 -12.19 2.36 8.45
N LEU A 45 -11.94 1.96 9.70
CA LEU A 45 -12.22 2.75 10.91
C LEU A 45 -10.95 2.87 11.74
N GLY A 46 -10.59 4.08 12.12
CA GLY A 46 -9.48 4.38 13.02
C GLY A 46 -9.97 4.69 14.44
N LEU A 47 -9.40 4.01 15.44
CA LEU A 47 -9.60 4.31 16.85
C LEU A 47 -8.29 4.75 17.48
N VAL A 48 -8.30 5.93 18.10
CA VAL A 48 -7.13 6.55 18.74
C VAL A 48 -7.45 6.82 20.21
N PHE A 49 -6.63 6.26 21.11
CA PHE A 49 -6.81 6.39 22.56
C PHE A 49 -5.84 7.42 23.14
N GLY A 50 -6.17 8.69 22.95
CA GLY A 50 -5.39 9.83 23.40
C GLY A 50 -5.35 10.95 22.37
N GLU A 51 -4.54 11.98 22.62
CA GLU A 51 -4.31 13.05 21.67
C GLU A 51 -3.29 12.63 20.61
N LEU A 52 -3.67 12.75 19.34
CA LEU A 52 -2.79 12.53 18.19
C LEU A 52 -2.56 13.88 17.50
N ASN A 53 -1.29 14.22 17.26
CA ASN A 53 -0.97 15.47 16.60
C ASN A 53 -1.26 15.36 15.10
N PRO A 54 -2.10 16.22 14.49
CA PRO A 54 -2.41 16.16 13.07
C PRO A 54 -1.18 16.23 12.14
N THR A 55 -0.06 16.80 12.59
CA THR A 55 1.17 16.90 11.79
C THR A 55 2.09 15.69 11.95
N SER A 56 1.70 14.66 12.70
CA SER A 56 2.51 13.46 12.90
C SER A 56 2.25 12.35 11.88
N THR A 57 1.60 12.70 10.76
CA THR A 57 1.31 11.82 9.64
C THR A 57 2.59 11.27 9.02
N ILE A 58 2.46 10.13 8.33
CA ILE A 58 3.52 9.57 7.50
C ILE A 58 3.14 9.86 6.06
N ASP A 59 3.69 10.94 5.52
CA ASP A 59 3.36 11.46 4.19
C ASP A 59 4.10 10.70 3.07
N LEU A 60 4.22 9.38 3.23
CA LEU A 60 4.83 8.51 2.24
C LEU A 60 3.74 7.94 1.32
N PRO A 61 3.89 8.05 -0.01
CA PRO A 61 3.06 7.29 -0.95
C PRO A 61 3.05 5.80 -0.58
N LEU A 62 1.88 5.16 -0.60
CA LEU A 62 1.53 3.82 -0.05
C LEU A 62 1.07 3.80 1.41
N VAL A 63 1.60 4.69 2.26
CA VAL A 63 1.35 4.65 3.71
C VAL A 63 0.32 5.69 4.12
N TYR A 64 0.40 6.91 3.56
CA TYR A 64 -0.39 8.05 3.98
C TYR A 64 -1.89 7.75 4.03
N HIS A 65 -2.48 7.33 2.91
CA HIS A 65 -3.92 7.09 2.81
C HIS A 65 -4.40 5.92 3.69
N ARG A 66 -3.54 4.91 3.91
CA ARG A 66 -3.86 3.73 4.75
C ARG A 66 -3.87 4.06 6.23
N LEU A 67 -3.00 4.98 6.67
CA LEU A 67 -2.95 5.43 8.06
C LEU A 67 -3.80 6.68 8.31
N GLY A 68 -4.25 7.38 7.27
CA GLY A 68 -5.06 8.60 7.39
C GLY A 68 -6.37 8.38 8.16
N VAL A 69 -6.90 7.15 8.17
CA VAL A 69 -8.07 6.78 8.98
C VAL A 69 -7.88 6.97 10.49
N LEU A 70 -6.63 6.97 10.97
CA LEU A 70 -6.32 7.30 12.37
C LEU A 70 -6.52 8.78 12.67
N TYR A 71 -6.46 9.65 11.67
CA TYR A 71 -6.55 11.10 11.82
C TYR A 71 -7.97 11.61 11.55
N ASN A 72 -8.67 11.08 10.54
CA ASN A 72 -10.04 11.49 10.20
C ASN A 72 -11.12 10.52 10.73
N GLY A 73 -10.72 9.39 11.32
CA GLY A 73 -11.58 8.38 11.94
C GLY A 73 -12.10 7.30 10.99
N TRP A 74 -12.18 7.55 9.68
CA TRP A 74 -12.71 6.56 8.74
C TRP A 74 -12.28 6.78 7.28
N GLY A 75 -12.33 5.71 6.49
CA GLY A 75 -12.04 5.72 5.07
C GLY A 75 -12.81 4.65 4.34
N ILE A 76 -12.82 4.73 3.03
CA ILE A 76 -13.35 3.66 2.17
C ILE A 76 -12.25 3.22 1.22
N HIS A 77 -12.25 1.94 0.89
CA HIS A 77 -11.42 1.41 -0.18
C HIS A 77 -12.26 0.58 -1.14
N SER A 78 -11.84 0.52 -2.38
CA SER A 78 -12.48 -0.29 -3.41
C SER A 78 -11.44 -0.64 -4.46
N GLY A 79 -11.55 -1.83 -5.02
CA GLY A 79 -10.56 -2.31 -5.96
C GLY A 79 -11.06 -3.40 -6.89
N VAL A 80 -10.24 -3.66 -7.89
CA VAL A 80 -10.45 -4.68 -8.91
C VAL A 80 -9.17 -5.47 -9.07
N ASP A 81 -9.26 -6.75 -8.75
CA ASP A 81 -8.20 -7.72 -9.01
C ASP A 81 -8.54 -8.51 -10.27
N ILE A 82 -7.54 -8.72 -11.12
CA ILE A 82 -7.62 -9.51 -12.34
C ILE A 82 -6.48 -10.51 -12.31
N GLU A 83 -6.82 -11.79 -12.26
CA GLU A 83 -5.87 -12.89 -12.31
C GLU A 83 -6.09 -13.73 -13.57
N LYS A 84 -5.00 -14.06 -14.26
CA LYS A 84 -5.03 -14.95 -15.41
C LYS A 84 -3.84 -15.88 -15.40
N LYS A 85 -4.14 -17.18 -15.45
CA LYS A 85 -3.15 -18.20 -15.81
C LYS A 85 -2.89 -18.13 -17.31
N ILE A 86 -1.67 -17.77 -17.67
CA ILE A 86 -1.22 -17.71 -19.07
C ILE A 86 -0.73 -19.10 -19.47
N LYS A 87 -0.72 -19.39 -20.78
CA LYS A 87 -0.11 -20.61 -21.30
C LYS A 87 1.38 -20.66 -20.92
N GLY A 88 1.86 -21.86 -20.62
CA GLY A 88 3.16 -22.04 -19.98
C GLY A 88 3.03 -21.83 -18.47
N ASN A 89 4.11 -21.99 -17.74
CA ASN A 89 4.08 -21.90 -16.29
C ASN A 89 4.04 -20.44 -15.82
N PHE A 90 3.15 -19.59 -16.35
CA PHE A 90 3.09 -18.17 -16.03
C PHE A 90 1.70 -17.73 -15.60
N ASP A 91 1.63 -16.89 -14.57
CA ASP A 91 0.41 -16.22 -14.15
C ASP A 91 0.63 -14.70 -14.17
N ILE A 92 -0.40 -13.94 -14.52
CA ILE A 92 -0.43 -12.49 -14.38
C ILE A 92 -1.52 -12.10 -13.39
N PHE A 93 -1.16 -11.20 -12.49
CA PHE A 93 -2.06 -10.56 -11.54
C PHE A 93 -1.98 -9.05 -11.74
N ILE A 94 -3.13 -8.41 -11.88
CA ILE A 94 -3.27 -6.96 -12.02
C ILE A 94 -4.27 -6.51 -10.96
N ASP A 95 -3.93 -5.48 -10.23
CA ASP A 95 -4.74 -4.92 -9.15
C ASP A 95 -4.81 -3.40 -9.32
N PHE A 96 -6.02 -2.89 -9.12
CA PHE A 96 -6.35 -1.48 -9.13
C PHE A 96 -7.12 -1.19 -7.87
N ASP A 97 -6.56 -0.38 -6.98
CA ASP A 97 -7.19 0.04 -5.74
C ASP A 97 -7.42 1.55 -5.76
N ILE A 98 -8.53 1.96 -5.17
CA ILE A 98 -8.79 3.34 -4.79
C ILE A 98 -9.01 3.35 -3.28
N LEU A 99 -8.31 4.24 -2.60
CA LEU A 99 -8.54 4.55 -1.20
C LEU A 99 -9.04 5.99 -1.12
N ALA A 100 -10.08 6.22 -0.34
CA ALA A 100 -10.59 7.55 -0.08
C ALA A 100 -10.75 7.83 1.41
N LEU A 101 -10.41 9.05 1.79
CA LEU A 101 -10.51 9.60 3.14
C LEU A 101 -11.44 10.82 3.10
N PRO A 102 -12.78 10.63 3.08
CA PRO A 102 -13.70 11.74 2.97
C PRO A 102 -13.54 12.73 4.12
N GLY A 103 -13.45 14.03 3.80
CA GLY A 103 -13.27 15.08 4.79
C GLY A 103 -11.85 15.23 5.37
N TYR A 104 -10.85 14.60 4.74
CA TYR A 104 -9.43 14.72 5.11
C TYR A 104 -8.61 15.36 3.98
N GLU A 105 -7.41 15.87 4.32
CA GLU A 105 -6.46 16.35 3.32
C GLU A 105 -5.86 15.17 2.56
N GLY A 106 -5.88 15.22 1.23
CA GLY A 106 -5.55 14.06 0.41
C GLY A 106 -6.72 13.08 0.33
N VAL A 107 -7.80 13.51 -0.34
CA VAL A 107 -9.11 12.83 -0.29
C VAL A 107 -9.04 11.44 -0.89
N PHE A 108 -8.16 11.20 -1.87
CA PHE A 108 -8.06 9.91 -2.52
C PHE A 108 -6.65 9.58 -3.02
N SER A 109 -6.38 8.27 -3.06
CA SER A 109 -5.27 7.70 -3.82
C SER A 109 -5.75 6.60 -4.74
N PHE A 110 -5.07 6.49 -5.87
CA PHE A 110 -5.14 5.38 -6.80
C PHE A 110 -3.85 4.58 -6.70
N GLU A 111 -3.98 3.27 -6.49
CA GLU A 111 -2.87 2.33 -6.53
C GLU A 111 -3.08 1.36 -7.69
N ASN A 112 -2.01 1.03 -8.40
CA ASN A 112 -1.99 -0.03 -9.40
C ASN A 112 -0.83 -0.97 -9.12
N LYS A 113 -1.07 -2.27 -9.20
CA LYS A 113 -0.06 -3.30 -9.01
C LYS A 113 -0.14 -4.29 -10.16
N ILE A 114 1.00 -4.62 -10.76
CA ILE A 114 1.09 -5.70 -11.74
C ILE A 114 2.15 -6.66 -11.25
N LEU A 115 1.81 -7.94 -11.20
CA LEU A 115 2.70 -9.03 -10.89
C LEU A 115 2.67 -10.06 -12.01
N ILE A 116 3.85 -10.49 -12.43
CA ILE A 116 4.05 -11.63 -13.31
C ILE A 116 4.73 -12.71 -12.49
N SER A 117 4.11 -13.88 -12.46
CA SER A 117 4.61 -15.06 -11.77
C SER A 117 5.04 -16.10 -12.77
N TRP A 118 6.17 -16.75 -12.52
CA TRP A 118 6.65 -17.90 -13.28
C TRP A 118 6.88 -19.08 -12.34
N TYR A 119 6.32 -20.24 -12.67
CA TYR A 119 6.48 -21.48 -11.94
C TYR A 119 7.56 -22.34 -12.61
N LYS A 120 8.70 -22.53 -11.94
CA LYS A 120 9.70 -23.49 -12.39
C LYS A 120 9.28 -24.93 -12.05
N SER A 121 8.61 -25.10 -10.91
CA SER A 121 8.00 -26.34 -10.43
C SER A 121 6.76 -26.01 -9.58
N GLU A 122 6.07 -27.02 -9.08
CA GLU A 122 4.97 -26.82 -8.12
C GLU A 122 5.42 -26.11 -6.82
N GLU A 123 6.70 -26.22 -6.48
CA GLU A 123 7.29 -25.68 -5.24
C GLU A 123 8.05 -24.35 -5.45
N LEU A 124 8.45 -24.03 -6.69
CA LEU A 124 9.28 -22.85 -6.97
C LEU A 124 8.58 -21.87 -7.90
N LYS A 125 8.20 -20.72 -7.33
CA LYS A 125 7.60 -19.57 -8.00
C LYS A 125 8.53 -18.37 -7.95
N LEU A 126 8.85 -17.78 -9.11
CA LEU A 126 9.51 -16.48 -9.20
C LEU A 126 8.46 -15.44 -9.57
N MET A 127 8.43 -14.30 -8.88
CA MET A 127 7.51 -13.21 -9.20
C MET A 127 8.28 -11.94 -9.51
N THR A 128 7.73 -11.04 -10.31
CA THR A 128 8.30 -9.71 -10.54
C THR A 128 7.17 -8.77 -10.92
N GLY A 129 7.37 -7.48 -10.71
CA GLY A 129 6.32 -6.52 -11.01
C GLY A 129 6.65 -5.10 -10.60
N TYR A 130 5.60 -4.30 -10.50
CA TYR A 130 5.68 -2.96 -9.95
C TYR A 130 4.43 -2.63 -9.14
N LYS A 131 4.56 -1.64 -8.26
CA LYS A 131 3.45 -0.95 -7.63
C LYS A 131 3.53 0.54 -7.95
N PHE A 132 2.50 1.06 -8.58
CA PHE A 132 2.28 2.46 -8.81
C PHE A 132 1.30 3.01 -7.77
N VAL A 133 1.56 4.20 -7.28
CA VAL A 133 0.68 4.93 -6.38
C VAL A 133 0.62 6.37 -6.85
N ALA A 134 -0.59 6.91 -6.97
CA ALA A 134 -0.86 8.32 -7.26
C ALA A 134 -1.89 8.82 -6.25
N GLY A 135 -1.70 10.01 -5.69
CA GLY A 135 -2.67 10.57 -4.75
C GLY A 135 -2.36 12.01 -4.38
N GLU A 136 -3.20 12.55 -3.53
CA GLU A 136 -3.02 13.86 -2.92
C GLU A 136 -2.45 13.70 -1.51
N TYR A 137 -1.48 14.53 -1.15
CA TYR A 137 -0.81 14.53 0.15
C TYR A 137 -0.79 15.96 0.71
N PRO A 138 -0.45 16.17 2.00
CA PRO A 138 -0.42 17.51 2.60
C PRO A 138 0.52 18.48 1.87
N TYR A 139 1.54 17.95 1.18
CA TYR A 139 2.50 18.72 0.39
C TYR A 139 2.11 18.87 -1.10
N GLY A 140 0.97 18.32 -1.52
CA GLY A 140 0.49 18.35 -2.90
C GLY A 140 0.31 16.96 -3.53
N SER A 141 -0.04 16.92 -4.81
CA SER A 141 -0.18 15.67 -5.56
C SER A 141 1.19 15.02 -5.82
N ASP A 142 1.28 13.71 -5.62
CA ASP A 142 2.51 12.95 -5.84
C ASP A 142 2.21 11.58 -6.46
N THR A 143 3.19 11.06 -7.20
CA THR A 143 3.13 9.75 -7.81
C THR A 143 4.43 9.00 -7.60
N ARG A 144 4.34 7.70 -7.29
CA ARG A 144 5.50 6.86 -7.07
C ARG A 144 5.35 5.52 -7.76
N ILE A 145 6.43 5.07 -8.39
CA ILE A 145 6.57 3.70 -8.89
C ILE A 145 7.59 2.99 -8.01
N LEU A 146 7.20 1.84 -7.48
CA LEU A 146 8.03 0.97 -6.66
C LEU A 146 8.28 -0.33 -7.44
N PRO A 147 9.54 -0.74 -7.67
CA PRO A 147 9.80 -2.06 -8.21
C PRO A 147 9.34 -3.12 -7.20
N TYR A 148 8.64 -4.14 -7.69
CA TYR A 148 8.28 -5.30 -6.88
C TYR A 148 9.31 -6.40 -7.08
N ILE A 149 10.12 -6.66 -6.06
CA ILE A 149 11.11 -7.73 -6.04
C ILE A 149 10.66 -8.78 -5.01
N PRO A 150 10.47 -10.05 -5.40
CA PRO A 150 9.81 -11.11 -4.61
C PRO A 150 10.61 -11.58 -3.38
N VAL A 151 11.73 -10.95 -3.07
CA VAL A 151 12.45 -11.16 -1.79
C VAL A 151 11.74 -10.41 -0.64
N LEU A 152 10.81 -9.50 -0.97
CA LEU A 152 10.13 -8.58 -0.05
C LEU A 152 8.99 -9.17 0.80
N GLU A 153 8.54 -10.41 0.55
CA GLU A 153 7.39 -10.98 1.28
C GLU A 153 7.71 -12.21 2.14
N THR A 154 8.95 -12.68 2.16
CA THR A 154 9.40 -13.67 3.16
C THR A 154 10.22 -12.96 4.23
N TRP A 155 9.54 -12.37 5.21
CA TRP A 155 10.02 -11.93 6.53
C TRP A 155 11.45 -11.32 6.58
N VAL A 156 11.53 -9.99 6.83
CA VAL A 156 12.67 -9.14 7.33
C VAL A 156 12.94 -7.91 6.42
N PRO A 157 13.23 -6.72 6.98
CA PRO A 157 12.79 -5.42 6.46
C PRO A 157 13.70 -4.83 5.38
N ILE A 158 13.17 -3.82 4.69
CA ILE A 158 13.86 -3.00 3.69
C ILE A 158 15.06 -2.30 4.33
N ILE A 159 16.27 -2.58 3.81
CA ILE A 159 17.41 -1.67 3.89
C ILE A 159 17.47 -0.94 2.55
N GLU A 160 17.11 0.33 2.54
CA GLU A 160 17.22 1.20 1.37
C GLU A 160 18.65 1.79 1.33
N LEU A 161 19.45 1.37 0.34
CA LEU A 161 20.74 2.00 0.03
C LEU A 161 20.53 3.03 -1.09
N GLN A 162 20.43 4.29 -0.70
CA GLN A 162 20.34 5.42 -1.63
C GLN A 162 21.75 5.97 -1.92
N TRP A 163 22.18 5.99 -3.18
CA TRP A 163 23.43 6.63 -3.61
C TRP A 163 23.11 7.89 -4.42
N ALA A 164 23.34 9.06 -3.83
CA ALA A 164 23.33 10.33 -4.55
C ALA A 164 24.77 10.68 -4.97
N ARG A 165 25.01 10.88 -6.26
CA ARG A 165 26.30 11.36 -6.77
C ARG A 165 26.13 12.81 -7.20
N ASN A 166 26.73 13.73 -6.44
CA ASN A 166 26.88 15.11 -6.88
C ASN A 166 27.85 15.15 -8.07
N ILE A 167 27.35 15.59 -9.23
CA ILE A 167 28.19 16.02 -10.33
C ILE A 167 28.55 17.47 -10.02
N LYS A 168 29.85 17.73 -9.86
CA LYS A 168 30.41 19.09 -9.76
C LYS A 168 30.34 19.79 -11.11
#